data_AF-A0A9X0AAG5-F1
#
_entry.id   AF-A0A9X0AAG5-F1
#
_cell.length_a   1.000
_cell.length_b   1.000
_cell.length_c   1.000
_cell.angle_alpha   90.00
_cell.angle_beta   90.00
_cell.angle_gamma   90.00
#
_symmetry.space_group_name_H-M   'P 1'
#
loop_
_entity.id
_entity.type
_entity.pdbx_description
1 polymer ?
#
loop_
_entity_poly.entity_id
_entity_poly.type
_entity_poly.pdbx_seq_one_letter_code
_entity_poly.pdbx_strand_id
1 'polypeptide(L)'
;MSIASLSYLDVVALTEEKCEETPFKSLYMRAVDKLREASSPDYLRDPETGEKTEWAIQFFAYDWLALNNVKTFMKHGAYDPFISYYKADCDLIERFRISGIDPASPPKSLAELAGQPEDDRGGKGFEYLLEVLANQTENKLHGKEERNSWQYQQQGGQGEPFYRDPVGFEAGLQIAIEAGVQTYQEKWGHKECGLVGAGLQLTDAWKIEHDWIEKPSST
;
A
#
# COMPACT_ATOMS: atom_id res chain seq x y z
N MET A 1 -4.22 9.67 -21.11
CA MET A 1 -3.08 10.45 -20.58
C MET A 1 -2.02 9.46 -20.08
N SER A 2 -0.85 9.42 -20.71
CA SER A 2 0.21 8.48 -20.35
C SER A 2 1.19 9.10 -19.35
N ILE A 3 1.42 8.43 -18.23
CA ILE A 3 2.48 8.76 -17.27
C ILE A 3 3.41 7.56 -17.20
N ALA A 4 4.70 7.80 -17.42
CA ALA A 4 5.76 6.85 -17.15
C ALA A 4 6.71 7.48 -16.14
N SER A 5 7.04 6.75 -15.09
CA SER A 5 8.15 7.04 -14.18
C SER A 5 8.85 5.73 -13.90
N LEU A 6 10.18 5.75 -13.90
CA LEU A 6 11.03 4.60 -13.61
C LEU A 6 11.86 4.91 -12.37
N SER A 7 12.05 3.87 -11.56
CA SER A 7 12.85 3.77 -10.33
C SER A 7 12.07 3.93 -9.02
N TYR A 8 12.40 3.02 -8.10
CA TYR A 8 11.89 2.84 -6.74
C TYR A 8 10.40 2.47 -6.59
N LEU A 9 9.45 3.16 -7.23
CA LEU A 9 8.01 2.87 -7.14
C LEU A 9 7.32 3.08 -8.49
N ASP A 10 7.44 2.09 -9.38
CA ASP A 10 6.86 2.11 -10.74
C ASP A 10 5.32 1.87 -10.72
N VAL A 11 4.55 2.80 -10.13
CA VAL A 11 3.08 2.71 -10.07
C VAL A 11 2.46 3.14 -11.41
N VAL A 12 2.16 2.17 -12.28
CA VAL A 12 1.44 2.41 -13.54
C VAL A 12 -0.03 2.07 -13.39
N ALA A 13 -0.83 3.08 -13.09
CA ALA A 13 -2.27 2.94 -12.94
C ALA A 13 -2.98 2.93 -14.32
N LEU A 14 -3.44 1.75 -14.73
CA LEU A 14 -4.16 1.54 -15.99
C LEU A 14 -5.68 1.68 -15.85
N THR A 15 -6.29 1.84 -17.02
CA THR A 15 -7.73 1.98 -17.28
C THR A 15 -8.24 0.71 -17.95
N GLU A 16 -9.37 0.13 -17.54
CA GLU A 16 -9.89 -1.10 -18.18
C GLU A 16 -10.77 -0.78 -19.41
N GLU A 17 -10.15 -0.12 -20.39
CA GLU A 17 -10.86 0.48 -21.54
C GLU A 17 -11.62 -0.53 -22.39
N LYS A 18 -11.19 -1.80 -22.41
CA LYS A 18 -11.88 -2.90 -23.13
C LYS A 18 -13.02 -3.56 -22.34
N CYS A 19 -13.06 -3.42 -21.02
CA CYS A 19 -13.93 -4.22 -20.14
C CYS A 19 -14.96 -3.40 -19.36
N GLU A 20 -14.73 -2.10 -19.16
CA GLU A 20 -15.65 -1.25 -18.40
C GLU A 20 -16.97 -0.98 -19.13
N GLU A 21 -18.04 -0.71 -18.38
CA GLU A 21 -19.29 -0.22 -18.95
C GLU A 21 -19.08 1.17 -19.59
N THR A 22 -20.00 1.63 -20.43
CA THR A 22 -20.09 3.05 -20.79
C THR A 22 -20.97 3.75 -19.75
N PRO A 23 -20.49 4.83 -19.09
CA PRO A 23 -19.32 5.62 -19.43
C PRO A 23 -18.00 5.19 -18.77
N PHE A 24 -16.92 5.63 -19.41
CA PHE A 24 -15.56 5.54 -18.91
C PHE A 24 -15.27 6.58 -17.82
N LYS A 25 -14.31 6.30 -16.92
CA LYS A 25 -13.76 7.29 -15.97
C LYS A 25 -12.24 7.26 -16.00
N SER A 26 -11.57 8.40 -16.12
CA SER A 26 -10.13 8.48 -15.82
C SER A 26 -9.84 8.11 -14.35
N LEU A 27 -8.61 7.67 -14.04
CA LEU A 27 -8.15 7.44 -12.67
C LEU A 27 -8.35 8.67 -11.78
N TYR A 28 -8.06 9.87 -12.31
CA TYR A 28 -8.21 11.13 -11.61
C TYR A 28 -9.67 11.36 -11.16
N MET A 29 -10.64 11.09 -12.04
CA MET A 29 -12.06 11.18 -11.68
C MET A 29 -12.40 10.20 -10.54
N ARG A 30 -11.92 8.94 -10.61
CA ARG A 30 -12.13 7.92 -9.55
C ARG A 30 -11.54 8.36 -8.20
N ALA A 31 -10.36 8.97 -8.20
CA ALA A 31 -9.69 9.47 -7.01
C ALA A 31 -10.42 10.67 -6.39
N VAL A 32 -10.87 11.63 -7.21
CA VAL A 32 -11.67 12.78 -6.75
C VAL A 32 -13.04 12.35 -6.23
N ASP A 33 -13.68 11.39 -6.90
CA ASP A 33 -14.96 10.82 -6.46
C ASP A 33 -14.83 10.14 -5.09
N LYS A 34 -13.85 9.23 -4.91
CA LYS A 34 -13.68 8.56 -3.61
C LYS A 34 -13.21 9.52 -2.50
N LEU A 35 -12.45 10.57 -2.81
CA LEU A 35 -12.12 11.61 -1.82
C LEU A 35 -13.37 12.37 -1.35
N ARG A 36 -14.31 12.68 -2.24
CA ARG A 36 -15.61 13.30 -1.89
C ARG A 36 -16.48 12.33 -1.09
N GLU A 37 -16.58 11.08 -1.55
CA GLU A 37 -17.32 10.00 -0.88
C GLU A 37 -16.81 9.80 0.55
N ALA A 38 -15.50 9.64 0.74
CA ALA A 38 -14.86 9.43 2.04
C ALA A 38 -14.90 10.66 2.97
N SER A 39 -15.20 11.84 2.41
CA SER A 39 -15.46 13.08 3.16
C SER A 39 -16.94 13.27 3.52
N SER A 40 -17.84 12.38 3.09
CA SER A 40 -19.28 12.50 3.32
C SER A 40 -19.67 12.36 4.81
N PRO A 41 -20.67 13.12 5.29
CA PRO A 41 -21.27 12.92 6.62
C PRO A 41 -21.68 11.47 6.89
N ASP A 42 -22.07 10.73 5.84
CA ASP A 42 -22.63 9.38 5.95
C ASP A 42 -21.71 8.28 5.41
N TYR A 43 -20.46 8.62 5.06
CA TYR A 43 -19.44 7.62 4.74
C TYR A 43 -19.23 6.65 5.91
N LEU A 44 -19.34 5.35 5.65
CA LEU A 44 -19.29 4.28 6.66
C LEU A 44 -20.24 4.51 7.84
N ARG A 45 -21.39 5.16 7.59
CA ARG A 45 -22.54 5.10 8.49
C ARG A 45 -23.34 3.83 8.20
N ASP A 46 -23.55 3.03 9.23
CA ASP A 46 -24.44 1.88 9.19
C ASP A 46 -25.92 2.34 9.03
N PRO A 47 -26.68 1.78 8.08
CA PRO A 47 -28.02 2.28 7.75
C PRO A 47 -29.12 1.80 8.71
N GLU A 48 -28.88 0.79 9.56
CA GLU A 48 -29.88 0.23 10.47
C GLU A 48 -29.74 0.79 11.89
N THR A 49 -28.50 0.97 12.35
CA THR A 49 -28.14 1.49 13.68
C THR A 49 -27.84 3.00 13.67
N GLY A 50 -27.44 3.55 12.52
CA GLY A 50 -26.96 4.94 12.40
C GLY A 50 -25.55 5.19 12.95
N GLU A 51 -24.87 4.16 13.48
CA GLU A 51 -23.49 4.22 13.96
C GLU A 51 -22.53 4.56 12.80
N LYS A 52 -21.39 5.21 13.09
CA LYS A 52 -20.40 5.58 12.07
C LYS A 52 -19.00 5.17 12.50
N THR A 53 -18.44 4.20 11.80
CA THR A 53 -17.08 3.69 12.02
C THR A 53 -16.05 4.76 11.64
N GLU A 54 -15.05 4.99 12.49
CA GLU A 54 -13.87 5.76 12.06
C GLU A 54 -13.07 4.96 11.03
N TRP A 55 -12.51 5.62 10.02
CA TRP A 55 -11.69 4.99 9.00
C TRP A 55 -10.30 5.62 8.92
N ALA A 56 -9.31 4.81 8.56
CA ALA A 56 -7.92 5.22 8.43
C ALA A 56 -7.40 5.06 7.00
N ILE A 57 -7.49 3.85 6.44
CA ILE A 57 -7.06 3.52 5.08
C ILE A 57 -8.23 2.88 4.34
N GLN A 58 -8.53 3.37 3.14
CA GLN A 58 -9.27 2.62 2.12
C GLN A 58 -8.23 2.06 1.14
N PHE A 59 -8.02 0.74 1.13
CA PHE A 59 -7.28 0.11 0.04
C PHE A 59 -8.17 0.00 -1.20
N PHE A 60 -7.61 0.27 -2.38
CA PHE A 60 -8.18 -0.08 -3.67
C PHE A 60 -7.45 -1.29 -4.26
N ALA A 61 -6.13 -1.31 -4.09
CA ALA A 61 -5.26 -2.46 -4.31
C ALA A 61 -4.23 -2.48 -3.16
N TYR A 62 -4.16 -3.59 -2.43
CA TYR A 62 -3.22 -3.77 -1.32
C TYR A 62 -1.77 -3.61 -1.81
N ASP A 63 -0.90 -2.97 -1.02
CA ASP A 63 0.46 -2.51 -1.37
C ASP A 63 0.59 -1.53 -2.58
N TRP A 64 -0.48 -1.27 -3.35
CA TRP A 64 -0.38 -0.62 -4.67
C TRP A 64 -1.14 0.72 -4.78
N LEU A 65 -2.34 0.84 -4.20
CA LEU A 65 -3.13 2.08 -4.20
C LEU A 65 -4.09 2.14 -3.01
N ALA A 66 -3.99 3.23 -2.23
CA ALA A 66 -4.84 3.48 -1.08
C ALA A 66 -5.17 4.98 -0.91
N LEU A 67 -6.30 5.28 -0.26
CA LEU A 67 -6.68 6.61 0.22
C LEU A 67 -6.55 6.65 1.75
N ASN A 68 -5.87 7.67 2.27
CA ASN A 68 -5.53 7.80 3.69
C ASN A 68 -6.30 8.96 4.35
N ASN A 69 -6.95 8.68 5.48
CA ASN A 69 -7.59 9.69 6.32
C ASN A 69 -6.53 10.42 7.17
N VAL A 70 -6.10 11.59 6.71
CA VAL A 70 -5.07 12.41 7.38
C VAL A 70 -5.42 12.67 8.85
N LYS A 71 -6.69 12.88 9.21
CA LYS A 71 -7.09 13.11 10.61
C LYS A 71 -6.84 11.86 11.47
N THR A 72 -7.18 10.68 10.96
CA THR A 72 -7.00 9.41 11.67
C THR A 72 -5.52 9.03 11.78
N PHE A 73 -4.73 9.26 10.72
CA PHE A 73 -3.27 9.14 10.76
C PHE A 73 -2.65 10.07 11.81
N MET A 74 -3.05 11.34 11.87
CA MET A 74 -2.55 12.27 12.90
C MET A 74 -3.02 11.93 14.33
N LYS A 75 -4.17 11.24 14.48
CA LYS A 75 -4.75 10.83 15.77
C LYS A 75 -4.06 9.59 16.36
N HIS A 76 -3.76 8.59 15.54
CA HIS A 76 -3.25 7.28 15.98
C HIS A 76 -1.76 7.04 15.63
N GLY A 77 -1.12 8.05 15.04
CA GLY A 77 0.21 7.96 14.45
C GLY A 77 0.17 7.50 13.00
N ALA A 78 0.94 8.15 12.12
CA ALA A 78 1.20 7.68 10.77
C ALA A 78 2.11 6.44 10.79
N TYR A 79 2.74 6.08 9.67
CA TYR A 79 3.85 5.12 9.66
C TYR A 79 4.92 5.52 10.69
N ASP A 80 5.44 4.54 11.42
CA ASP A 80 6.54 4.74 12.38
C ASP A 80 7.85 4.93 11.60
N PRO A 81 8.55 6.07 11.72
CA PRO A 81 9.74 6.37 10.91
C PRO A 81 10.94 5.48 11.24
N PHE A 82 10.91 4.71 12.33
CA PHE A 82 11.97 3.76 12.69
C PHE A 82 11.66 2.32 12.23
N ILE A 83 10.44 2.04 11.79
CA ILE A 83 10.03 0.74 11.24
C ILE A 83 10.01 0.87 9.71
N SER A 84 11.12 0.50 9.08
CA SER A 84 11.29 0.52 7.65
C SER A 84 10.75 -0.75 6.97
N TYR A 85 10.29 -0.61 5.73
CA TYR A 85 9.83 -1.70 4.84
C TYR A 85 8.74 -2.60 5.47
N TYR A 86 8.82 -3.92 5.28
CA TYR A 86 7.68 -4.84 5.30
C TYR A 86 6.92 -4.99 6.64
N LYS A 87 7.46 -4.47 7.75
CA LYS A 87 6.75 -4.45 9.04
C LYS A 87 6.07 -3.10 9.32
N ALA A 88 6.28 -2.07 8.49
CA ALA A 88 5.66 -0.75 8.62
C ALA A 88 4.15 -0.79 8.39
N ASP A 89 3.69 -1.51 7.36
CA ASP A 89 2.26 -1.72 7.09
C ASP A 89 1.62 -2.59 8.17
N CYS A 90 2.32 -3.61 8.67
CA CYS A 90 1.84 -4.40 9.80
C CYS A 90 1.68 -3.56 11.08
N ASP A 91 2.63 -2.67 11.39
CA ASP A 91 2.54 -1.74 12.51
C ASP A 91 1.34 -0.79 12.37
N LEU A 92 1.15 -0.22 11.18
CA LEU A 92 0.12 0.76 10.92
C LEU A 92 -1.30 0.14 10.89
N ILE A 93 -1.47 -0.96 10.14
CA ILE A 93 -2.75 -1.64 9.98
C ILE A 93 -3.20 -2.27 11.30
N GLU A 94 -2.28 -2.88 12.07
CA GLU A 94 -2.65 -3.43 13.38
C GLU A 94 -2.97 -2.33 14.40
N ARG A 95 -2.27 -1.18 14.42
CA ARG A 95 -2.67 -0.04 15.26
C ARG A 95 -4.09 0.46 14.94
N PHE A 96 -4.49 0.45 13.67
CA PHE A 96 -5.87 0.77 13.29
C PHE A 96 -6.86 -0.32 13.72
N ARG A 97 -6.53 -1.62 13.58
CA ARG A 97 -7.38 -2.73 14.04
C ARG A 97 -7.54 -2.76 15.57
N ILE A 98 -6.48 -2.52 16.34
CA ILE A 98 -6.53 -2.32 17.82
C ILE A 98 -7.47 -1.14 18.16
N SER A 99 -7.55 -0.13 17.29
CA SER A 99 -8.42 1.04 17.43
C SER A 99 -9.86 0.81 16.95
N GLY A 100 -10.23 -0.40 16.53
CA GLY A 100 -11.58 -0.74 16.06
C GLY A 100 -11.90 -0.27 14.63
N ILE A 101 -10.90 -0.06 13.78
CA ILE A 101 -11.05 0.48 12.42
C ILE A 101 -11.01 -0.64 11.37
N ASP A 102 -12.09 -0.76 10.57
CA ASP A 102 -12.21 -1.71 9.44
C ASP A 102 -11.72 -1.09 8.11
N PRO A 103 -10.83 -1.77 7.34
CA PRO A 103 -10.32 -1.30 6.05
C PRO A 103 -11.12 -1.70 4.78
N ALA A 104 -12.31 -2.33 4.84
CA ALA A 104 -12.97 -2.90 3.64
C ALA A 104 -14.49 -2.60 3.43
N SER A 105 -14.96 -2.66 2.16
CA SER A 105 -16.37 -2.60 1.64
C SER A 105 -16.86 -1.23 1.02
N PRO A 106 -17.95 -1.14 0.20
CA PRO A 106 -17.77 -1.00 -1.27
C PRO A 106 -18.57 0.16 -2.03
N PRO A 107 -19.53 0.03 -3.01
CA PRO A 107 -19.56 0.96 -4.18
C PRO A 107 -20.93 1.45 -4.81
N LYS A 108 -20.84 2.19 -5.95
CA LYS A 108 -21.84 2.58 -7.00
C LYS A 108 -22.69 3.87 -6.77
N SER A 109 -23.09 4.62 -7.81
CA SER A 109 -23.32 4.26 -9.25
C SER A 109 -22.60 5.14 -10.31
N LEU A 110 -22.82 4.84 -11.61
CA LEU A 110 -22.08 5.40 -12.76
C LEU A 110 -22.76 6.57 -13.51
N ALA A 111 -24.09 6.71 -13.42
CA ALA A 111 -24.88 7.36 -14.47
C ALA A 111 -24.54 8.85 -14.75
N GLU A 112 -24.16 9.60 -13.71
CA GLU A 112 -23.85 11.04 -13.84
C GLU A 112 -22.56 11.32 -14.60
N LEU A 113 -21.63 10.36 -14.67
CA LEU A 113 -20.30 10.57 -15.23
C LEU A 113 -20.21 10.29 -16.74
N ALA A 114 -21.36 10.26 -17.43
CA ALA A 114 -21.46 9.95 -18.85
C ALA A 114 -21.35 11.13 -19.82
N GLY A 115 -21.19 12.36 -19.31
CA GLY A 115 -21.42 13.58 -20.07
C GLY A 115 -20.24 14.21 -20.82
N GLN A 116 -19.09 13.54 -21.01
CA GLN A 116 -17.86 14.18 -21.49
C GLN A 116 -17.15 13.39 -22.63
N PRO A 117 -16.56 14.07 -23.64
CA PRO A 117 -15.89 13.43 -24.78
C PRO A 117 -14.37 13.23 -24.57
N GLU A 118 -13.83 12.12 -25.07
CA GLU A 118 -12.39 11.75 -25.03
C GLU A 118 -11.95 11.06 -26.35
N ASP A 119 -10.70 10.58 -26.42
CA ASP A 119 -10.12 9.81 -27.55
C ASP A 119 -10.80 8.44 -27.80
N ASP A 120 -10.39 7.74 -28.88
CA ASP A 120 -10.84 6.38 -29.24
C ASP A 120 -10.45 5.32 -28.17
N ARG A 121 -11.26 5.26 -27.11
CA ARG A 121 -11.20 4.33 -25.97
C ARG A 121 -10.94 2.89 -26.42
N GLY A 122 -9.92 2.26 -25.84
CA GLY A 122 -9.57 0.86 -26.09
C GLY A 122 -8.90 0.60 -27.45
N GLY A 123 -8.64 1.66 -28.24
CA GLY A 123 -7.95 1.59 -29.52
C GLY A 123 -6.46 1.28 -29.39
N LYS A 124 -5.75 1.28 -30.53
CA LYS A 124 -4.38 0.74 -30.70
C LYS A 124 -3.35 1.25 -29.68
N GLY A 125 -3.48 2.49 -29.21
CA GLY A 125 -2.58 3.05 -28.19
C GLY A 125 -2.72 2.38 -26.81
N PHE A 126 -3.93 1.95 -26.47
CA PHE A 126 -4.23 1.20 -25.24
C PHE A 126 -3.74 -0.25 -25.33
N GLU A 127 -3.93 -0.90 -26.48
CA GLU A 127 -3.50 -2.29 -26.70
C GLU A 127 -1.99 -2.46 -26.52
N TYR A 128 -1.21 -1.56 -27.11
CA TYR A 128 0.26 -1.54 -26.97
C TYR A 128 0.71 -1.26 -25.53
N LEU A 129 -0.02 -0.41 -24.79
CA LEU A 129 0.29 -0.10 -23.39
C LEU A 129 0.08 -1.33 -22.48
N LEU A 130 -1.00 -2.10 -22.69
CA LEU A 130 -1.24 -3.35 -21.97
C LEU A 130 -0.14 -4.39 -22.21
N GLU A 131 0.27 -4.58 -23.48
CA GLU A 131 1.29 -5.57 -23.86
C GLU A 131 2.63 -5.32 -23.15
N VAL A 132 3.10 -4.07 -23.16
CA VAL A 132 4.34 -3.67 -22.49
C VAL A 132 4.28 -3.94 -20.98
N LEU A 133 3.16 -3.61 -20.33
CA LEU A 133 3.05 -3.68 -18.88
C LEU A 133 2.80 -5.10 -18.35
N ALA A 134 2.08 -5.94 -19.10
CA ALA A 134 1.99 -7.37 -18.80
C ALA A 134 3.39 -8.01 -18.82
N ASN A 135 4.18 -7.75 -19.86
CA ASN A 135 5.55 -8.26 -19.99
C ASN A 135 6.46 -7.78 -18.83
N GLN A 136 6.41 -6.50 -18.47
CA GLN A 136 7.17 -5.99 -17.31
C GLN A 136 6.71 -6.58 -15.97
N THR A 137 5.41 -6.88 -15.82
CA THR A 137 4.87 -7.46 -14.58
C THR A 137 5.25 -8.93 -14.42
N GLU A 138 5.14 -9.74 -15.49
CA GLU A 138 5.57 -11.14 -15.50
C GLU A 138 7.06 -11.28 -15.15
N ASN A 139 7.94 -10.45 -15.72
CA ASN A 139 9.37 -10.46 -15.37
C ASN A 139 9.63 -10.09 -13.89
N LYS A 140 8.82 -9.21 -13.29
CA LYS A 140 8.92 -8.82 -11.87
C LYS A 140 8.34 -9.85 -10.89
N LEU A 141 7.40 -10.70 -11.32
CA LEU A 141 6.76 -11.72 -10.47
C LEU A 141 7.38 -13.11 -10.63
N HIS A 142 7.82 -13.46 -11.84
CA HIS A 142 8.16 -14.82 -12.26
C HIS A 142 9.48 -14.92 -13.03
N GLY A 143 10.34 -13.89 -12.91
CA GLY A 143 11.74 -13.97 -13.29
C GLY A 143 12.51 -15.07 -12.52
N LYS A 144 13.73 -15.39 -12.96
CA LYS A 144 14.64 -16.34 -12.27
C LYS A 144 15.37 -15.69 -11.08
N GLU A 145 14.65 -14.81 -10.40
CA GLU A 145 15.11 -13.56 -9.82
C GLU A 145 14.23 -13.32 -8.58
N GLU A 146 14.84 -13.07 -7.43
CA GLU A 146 14.12 -12.95 -6.17
C GLU A 146 13.38 -11.58 -6.07
N ARG A 147 12.44 -11.45 -5.13
CA ARG A 147 11.75 -10.17 -4.89
C ARG A 147 12.80 -9.11 -4.53
N ASN A 148 12.95 -8.09 -5.38
CA ASN A 148 13.97 -7.02 -5.40
C ASN A 148 15.27 -7.28 -6.19
N SER A 149 15.54 -8.45 -6.77
CA SER A 149 16.81 -8.62 -7.51
C SER A 149 16.88 -7.80 -8.82
N TRP A 150 15.75 -7.28 -9.32
CA TRP A 150 15.76 -6.31 -10.43
C TRP A 150 16.48 -5.00 -10.08
N GLN A 151 16.59 -4.63 -8.79
CA GLN A 151 17.46 -3.53 -8.35
C GLN A 151 18.93 -3.81 -8.73
N TYR A 152 19.40 -5.05 -8.52
CA TYR A 152 20.76 -5.45 -8.87
C TYR A 152 21.01 -5.45 -10.39
N GLN A 153 19.98 -5.73 -11.19
CA GLN A 153 20.08 -5.72 -12.66
C GLN A 153 20.28 -4.32 -13.28
N GLN A 154 20.04 -3.22 -12.56
CA GLN A 154 20.14 -1.87 -13.12
C GLN A 154 21.61 -1.39 -13.24
N GLN A 155 22.26 -1.79 -14.33
CA GLN A 155 23.62 -1.35 -14.70
C GLN A 155 23.64 -0.01 -15.48
N GLY A 156 22.48 0.66 -15.61
CA GLY A 156 22.35 1.95 -16.29
C GLY A 156 23.08 3.08 -15.57
N GLY A 157 23.45 4.13 -16.31
CA GLY A 157 24.06 5.33 -15.76
C GLY A 157 25.53 5.20 -15.35
N GLN A 158 26.24 4.11 -15.67
CA GLN A 158 27.69 4.02 -15.40
C GLN A 158 28.46 5.17 -16.07
N GLY A 159 29.04 6.04 -15.24
CA GLY A 159 29.71 7.29 -15.68
C GLY A 159 28.91 8.57 -15.45
N GLU A 160 27.65 8.48 -15.03
CA GLU A 160 26.80 9.63 -14.68
C GLU A 160 26.96 10.05 -13.21
N PRO A 161 26.72 11.33 -12.85
CA PRO A 161 26.97 11.85 -11.49
C PRO A 161 26.17 11.21 -10.35
N PHE A 162 25.12 10.43 -10.66
CA PHE A 162 24.23 9.80 -9.70
C PHE A 162 24.26 8.27 -9.74
N TYR A 163 25.22 7.67 -10.47
CA TYR A 163 25.43 6.23 -10.49
C TYR A 163 25.64 5.67 -9.07
N ARG A 164 25.11 4.48 -8.81
CA ARG A 164 25.32 3.71 -7.59
C ARG A 164 25.74 2.31 -7.96
N ASP A 165 26.66 1.73 -7.19
CA ASP A 165 26.96 0.32 -7.33
C ASP A 165 25.73 -0.52 -6.92
N PRO A 166 25.21 -1.39 -7.81
CA PRO A 166 23.97 -2.12 -7.53
C PRO A 166 24.12 -3.17 -6.40
N VAL A 167 25.31 -3.74 -6.19
CA VAL A 167 25.56 -4.67 -5.07
C VAL A 167 25.51 -3.93 -3.74
N GLY A 168 26.24 -2.81 -3.63
CA GLY A 168 26.27 -1.97 -2.44
C GLY A 168 24.93 -1.31 -2.14
N PHE A 169 24.13 -1.01 -3.16
CA PHE A 169 22.75 -0.53 -2.98
C PHE A 169 21.86 -1.62 -2.38
N GLU A 170 21.86 -2.84 -2.94
CA GLU A 170 21.02 -3.93 -2.43
C GLU A 170 21.46 -4.38 -1.02
N ALA A 171 22.75 -4.45 -0.75
CA ALA A 171 23.26 -4.72 0.60
C ALA A 171 22.82 -3.64 1.61
N GLY A 172 22.82 -2.36 1.21
CA GLY A 172 22.31 -1.27 2.03
C GLY A 172 20.78 -1.32 2.24
N LEU A 173 20.03 -1.74 1.21
CA LEU A 173 18.59 -1.95 1.27
C LEU A 173 18.24 -3.08 2.25
N GLN A 174 18.94 -4.22 2.16
CA GLN A 174 18.72 -5.36 3.05
C GLN A 174 19.02 -5.02 4.52
N ILE A 175 20.10 -4.30 4.81
CA ILE A 175 20.39 -3.80 6.17
C ILE A 175 19.24 -2.91 6.69
N ALA A 176 18.66 -2.07 5.84
CA ALA A 176 17.53 -1.21 6.22
C ALA A 176 16.20 -1.97 6.36
N ILE A 177 16.03 -3.11 5.66
CA ILE A 177 14.90 -4.03 5.87
C ILE A 177 15.05 -4.75 7.21
N GLU A 178 16.22 -5.33 7.48
CA GLU A 178 16.50 -6.07 8.72
C GLU A 178 16.38 -5.18 9.96
N ALA A 179 16.91 -3.95 9.91
CA ALA A 179 16.74 -2.98 10.98
C ALA A 179 15.26 -2.64 11.23
N GLY A 180 14.45 -2.46 10.19
CA GLY A 180 13.01 -2.19 10.33
C GLY A 180 12.23 -3.36 10.95
N VAL A 181 12.60 -4.59 10.58
CA VAL A 181 12.06 -5.81 11.21
C VAL A 181 12.46 -5.89 12.69
N GLN A 182 13.70 -5.56 13.04
CA GLN A 182 14.13 -5.54 14.44
C GLN A 182 13.40 -4.45 15.24
N THR A 183 13.26 -3.22 14.71
CA THR A 183 12.51 -2.15 15.38
C THR A 183 11.07 -2.58 15.68
N TYR A 184 10.40 -3.25 14.75
CA TYR A 184 9.04 -3.78 14.97
C TYR A 184 8.99 -4.77 16.13
N GLN A 185 9.96 -5.70 16.16
CA GLN A 185 10.06 -6.75 17.17
C GLN A 185 10.29 -6.18 18.57
N GLU A 186 11.29 -5.31 18.74
CA GLU A 186 11.59 -4.66 20.02
C GLU A 186 10.47 -3.68 20.47
N LYS A 187 9.72 -3.10 19.52
CA LYS A 187 8.56 -2.24 19.83
C LYS A 187 7.40 -3.04 20.42
N TRP A 188 7.06 -4.18 19.83
CA TRP A 188 5.82 -4.91 20.14
C TRP A 188 6.02 -6.19 20.93
N GLY A 189 7.25 -6.59 21.24
CA GLY A 189 7.54 -7.88 21.88
C GLY A 189 7.03 -9.10 21.11
N HIS A 190 6.65 -8.93 19.85
CA HIS A 190 6.02 -9.93 19.00
C HIS A 190 6.68 -9.95 17.61
N LYS A 191 6.86 -11.15 17.03
CA LYS A 191 7.56 -11.32 15.75
C LYS A 191 6.72 -11.04 14.52
N GLU A 192 5.46 -11.44 14.54
CA GLU A 192 4.60 -11.43 13.36
C GLU A 192 3.54 -10.34 13.36
N CYS A 193 2.81 -10.26 12.26
CA CYS A 193 1.70 -9.33 12.11
C CYS A 193 0.43 -9.97 12.70
N GLY A 194 -0.43 -9.17 13.34
CA GLY A 194 -1.60 -9.68 14.06
C GLY A 194 -1.59 -9.37 15.57
N LEU A 195 -1.12 -8.17 15.95
CA LEU A 195 -1.06 -7.69 17.33
C LEU A 195 -2.41 -7.81 18.05
N VAL A 196 -3.54 -7.63 17.34
CA VAL A 196 -4.89 -7.85 17.90
C VAL A 196 -5.10 -9.31 18.32
N GLY A 197 -4.62 -10.26 17.52
CA GLY A 197 -4.68 -11.70 17.82
C GLY A 197 -3.76 -12.11 18.97
N ALA A 198 -2.65 -11.40 19.15
CA ALA A 198 -1.76 -11.52 20.31
C ALA A 198 -2.32 -10.83 21.58
N GLY A 199 -3.44 -10.11 21.49
CA GLY A 199 -4.09 -9.42 22.60
C GLY A 199 -3.43 -8.09 23.01
N LEU A 200 -2.57 -7.54 22.17
CA LEU A 200 -1.75 -6.36 22.44
C LEU A 200 -2.51 -5.04 22.25
N GLN A 201 -2.20 -4.05 23.08
CA GLN A 201 -2.82 -2.72 23.07
C GLN A 201 -1.84 -1.63 22.63
N LEU A 202 -2.35 -0.49 22.17
CA LEU A 202 -1.52 0.67 21.79
C LEU A 202 -0.59 1.17 22.91
N THR A 203 -0.95 0.90 24.17
CA THR A 203 -0.16 1.24 25.35
C THR A 203 1.11 0.42 25.51
N ASP A 204 1.21 -0.74 24.86
CA ASP A 204 2.18 -1.78 25.22
C ASP A 204 3.50 -1.61 24.44
N ALA A 205 3.47 -0.77 23.39
CA ALA A 205 4.63 -0.37 22.61
C ALA A 205 5.79 0.09 23.51
N TRP A 206 6.96 -0.56 23.33
CA TRP A 206 8.21 -0.37 24.07
C TRP A 206 8.18 -0.71 25.56
N LYS A 207 7.24 -1.56 26.03
CA LYS A 207 7.04 -1.83 27.47
C LYS A 207 6.85 -3.29 27.87
N ILE A 208 6.74 -4.22 26.91
CA ILE A 208 6.42 -5.63 27.19
C ILE A 208 7.60 -6.55 26.91
N GLU A 209 7.67 -7.65 27.67
CA GLU A 209 8.64 -8.72 27.46
C GLU A 209 8.37 -9.44 26.13
N HIS A 210 9.45 -9.88 25.48
CA HIS A 210 9.37 -10.52 24.17
C HIS A 210 8.79 -11.95 24.28
N ASP A 211 7.80 -12.28 23.45
CA ASP A 211 7.09 -13.57 23.49
C ASP A 211 7.97 -14.78 23.09
N TRP A 212 9.14 -14.51 22.49
CA TRP A 212 10.12 -15.51 22.06
C TRP A 212 11.27 -15.75 23.05
N ILE A 213 11.26 -15.14 24.24
CA ILE A 213 12.21 -15.47 25.31
C ILE A 213 11.65 -16.68 26.07
N GLU A 214 12.42 -17.78 26.12
CA GLU A 214 12.06 -18.94 26.93
C GLU A 214 11.94 -18.53 28.40
N LYS A 215 10.73 -18.67 28.96
CA LYS A 215 10.52 -18.44 30.40
C LYS A 215 11.31 -19.50 31.18
N PRO A 216 12.19 -19.11 32.11
CA PRO A 216 13.00 -20.08 32.85
C PRO A 216 12.08 -21.04 33.62
N SER A 217 12.38 -22.34 33.54
CA SER A 217 11.56 -23.38 34.18
C SER A 217 11.43 -23.12 35.68
N SER A 218 10.19 -23.01 36.16
CA SER A 218 9.90 -22.92 37.60
C SER A 218 10.49 -24.12 38.33
N THR A 219 11.32 -23.83 39.33
CA THR A 219 12.09 -24.77 40.15
C THR A 219 11.54 -24.84 41.57
#